data_AF-A0A1E1X814-F1
#
_entry.id   AF-A0A1E1X814-F1
#
_cell.length_a   1.000
_cell.length_b   1.000
_cell.length_c   1.000
_cell.angle_alpha   90.00
_cell.angle_beta   90.00
_cell.angle_gamma   90.00
#
_symmetry.space_group_name_H-M   'P 1'
#
loop_
_entity.id
_entity.type
_entity.pdbx_description
1 polymer ?
#
loop_
_entity_poly.entity_id
_entity_poly.type
_entity_poly.pdbx_seq_one_letter_code
_entity_poly.pdbx_strand_id
1 'polypeptide(L)'
;RFLLLGHSFGAFVASAYALRHPQHVEHLILEDPWGFSESREPDTAFQWLVTAFTLGLKFSRADICSALRAGGALGPPFLGVVLWHETNMFRKIVRDETAVVSYFYHCNVRRPSGEASVKALMHRFPWVKHPMGTRLVALPPEVGLTFIYGAHSFMGRNPAYAIREARTQSYVQVHVLEDCGHNLHYEKPEEFCHVVNKACELADGRLRQKAN
;
A
#
# COMPACT_ATOMS: atom_id res chain seq x y z
N ARG A 1 6.23 10.59 20.17
CA ARG A 1 6.35 9.81 18.92
C ARG A 1 5.07 9.00 18.74
N PHE A 2 4.69 8.66 17.50
CA PHE A 2 3.49 7.88 17.20
C PHE A 2 3.80 6.71 16.27
N LEU A 3 2.89 5.75 16.19
CA LEU A 3 2.95 4.66 15.22
C LEU A 3 2.23 5.10 13.95
N LEU A 4 2.85 4.81 12.80
CA LEU A 4 2.30 5.17 11.51
C LEU A 4 2.08 3.92 10.68
N LEU A 5 0.83 3.66 10.28
CA LEU A 5 0.48 2.57 9.37
C LEU A 5 0.14 3.14 8.01
N GLY A 6 0.69 2.54 6.96
CA GLY A 6 0.30 2.85 5.58
C GLY A 6 0.10 1.57 4.76
N HIS A 7 -0.95 1.58 3.95
CA HIS A 7 -1.29 0.53 2.98
C HIS A 7 -0.91 0.95 1.57
N SER A 8 -0.31 0.06 0.78
CA SER A 8 -0.06 0.27 -0.66
C SER A 8 0.64 1.62 -0.95
N PHE A 9 0.02 2.53 -1.71
CA PHE A 9 0.54 3.88 -1.92
C PHE A 9 0.66 4.70 -0.63
N GLY A 10 -0.26 4.54 0.31
CA GLY A 10 -0.19 5.15 1.63
C GLY A 10 1.06 4.71 2.41
N ALA A 11 1.54 3.48 2.20
CA ALA A 11 2.79 3.00 2.77
C ALA A 11 4.00 3.78 2.22
N PHE A 12 4.02 4.07 0.91
CA PHE A 12 5.05 4.91 0.29
C PHE A 12 5.05 6.33 0.89
N VAL A 13 3.87 6.93 1.07
CA VAL A 13 3.72 8.25 1.69
C VAL A 13 4.16 8.24 3.15
N ALA A 14 3.76 7.21 3.91
CA ALA A 14 4.14 7.02 5.31
C ALA A 14 5.66 6.87 5.47
N SER A 15 6.31 6.10 4.59
CA SER A 15 7.77 5.99 4.54
C SER A 15 8.46 7.31 4.21
N ALA A 16 7.94 8.08 3.24
CA ALA A 16 8.48 9.39 2.91
C ALA A 16 8.39 10.36 4.11
N TYR A 17 7.26 10.33 4.83
CA TYR A 17 7.08 11.10 6.04
C TYR A 17 8.06 10.69 7.14
N ALA A 18 8.20 9.37 7.40
CA ALA A 18 9.11 8.85 8.42
C ALA A 18 10.57 9.20 8.13
N LEU A 19 11.00 9.17 6.86
CA LEU A 19 12.35 9.58 6.45
C LEU A 19 12.61 11.07 6.69
N ARG A 20 11.59 11.91 6.49
CA ARG A 20 11.70 13.37 6.66
C ARG A 20 11.56 13.81 8.12
N HIS A 21 10.76 13.11 8.90
CA HIS A 21 10.42 13.44 10.27
C HIS A 21 10.54 12.22 11.20
N PRO A 22 11.73 11.58 11.29
CA PRO A 22 11.89 10.34 12.07
C PRO A 22 11.64 10.57 13.58
N GLN A 23 11.87 11.78 14.08
CA GLN A 23 11.58 12.18 15.46
C GLN A 23 10.09 12.15 15.81
N HIS A 24 9.19 12.09 14.83
CA HIS A 24 7.75 11.95 15.06
C HIS A 24 7.30 10.50 15.15
N VAL A 25 8.02 9.57 14.52
CA VAL A 25 7.57 8.18 14.31
C VAL A 25 8.33 7.23 15.24
N GLU A 26 7.63 6.46 16.05
CA GLU A 26 8.22 5.37 16.86
C GLU A 26 8.37 4.11 16.02
N HIS A 27 7.30 3.76 15.31
CA HIS A 27 7.21 2.52 14.54
C HIS A 27 6.42 2.76 13.25
N LEU A 28 6.91 2.19 12.15
CA LEU A 28 6.28 2.25 10.85
C LEU A 28 5.75 0.86 10.49
N ILE A 29 4.44 0.75 10.25
CA ILE A 29 3.77 -0.46 9.80
C ILE A 29 3.43 -0.29 8.32
N LEU A 30 3.93 -1.20 7.50
CA LEU A 30 3.83 -1.15 6.05
C LEU A 30 3.01 -2.34 5.57
N GLU A 31 1.75 -2.09 5.27
CA GLU A 31 0.84 -3.08 4.70
C GLU A 31 0.98 -3.08 3.18
N ASP A 32 1.47 -4.21 2.66
CA ASP A 32 1.64 -4.52 1.24
C ASP A 32 2.15 -3.32 0.41
N PRO A 33 3.32 -2.76 0.77
CA PRO A 33 3.73 -1.44 0.35
C PRO A 33 4.06 -1.35 -1.15
N TRP A 34 3.49 -0.33 -1.80
CA TRP A 34 3.80 0.00 -3.18
C TRP A 34 5.08 0.86 -3.30
N GLY A 35 5.83 0.67 -4.39
CA GLY A 35 7.00 1.50 -4.72
C GLY A 35 8.29 1.13 -3.99
N PHE A 36 8.39 -0.08 -3.46
CA PHE A 36 9.58 -0.57 -2.74
C PHE A 36 10.51 -1.39 -3.63
N SER A 37 9.94 -2.12 -4.58
CA SER A 37 10.68 -2.89 -5.56
C SER A 37 11.27 -1.98 -6.63
N GLU A 38 12.51 -2.25 -7.00
CA GLU A 38 13.11 -1.68 -8.21
C GLU A 38 12.43 -2.25 -9.46
N SER A 39 12.47 -1.49 -10.56
CA SER A 39 11.94 -1.96 -11.84
C SER A 39 12.71 -3.20 -12.26
N ARG A 40 11.98 -4.31 -12.42
CA ARG A 40 12.45 -5.43 -13.22
C ARG A 40 11.98 -5.20 -14.65
N GLU A 41 12.76 -5.65 -15.64
CA GLU A 41 12.20 -5.84 -16.98
C GLU A 41 11.00 -6.80 -16.83
N PRO A 42 9.76 -6.38 -17.17
CA PRO A 42 8.64 -7.30 -17.13
C PRO A 42 8.88 -8.43 -18.11
N ASP A 43 8.35 -9.62 -17.83
CA ASP A 43 8.38 -10.72 -18.78
C ASP A 43 7.83 -10.25 -20.14
N THR A 44 8.45 -10.71 -21.22
CA THR A 44 8.19 -10.25 -22.60
C THR A 44 6.69 -10.29 -22.95
N ALA A 45 5.96 -11.25 -22.38
CA ALA A 45 4.52 -11.41 -22.57
C ALA A 45 3.67 -10.26 -22.00
N PHE A 46 4.10 -9.64 -20.89
CA PHE A 46 3.41 -8.51 -20.26
C PHE A 46 4.03 -7.16 -20.61
N GLN A 47 5.19 -7.15 -21.27
CA GLN A 47 5.92 -5.93 -21.61
C GLN A 47 5.12 -4.96 -22.47
N TRP A 48 4.34 -5.45 -23.45
CA TRP A 48 3.51 -4.61 -24.30
C TRP A 48 2.33 -4.01 -23.53
N LEU A 49 1.67 -4.77 -22.64
CA LEU A 49 0.59 -4.28 -21.77
C LEU A 49 1.11 -3.20 -20.83
N VAL A 50 2.22 -3.46 -20.14
CA VAL A 50 2.89 -2.49 -19.26
C VAL A 50 3.26 -1.23 -20.03
N THR A 51 3.79 -1.37 -21.26
CA THR A 51 4.19 -0.24 -22.09
C THR A 51 2.98 0.57 -22.55
N ALA A 52 1.94 -0.08 -23.07
CA ALA A 52 0.69 0.57 -23.47
C ALA A 52 0.04 1.30 -22.29
N PHE A 53 -0.02 0.68 -21.12
CA PHE A 53 -0.60 1.29 -19.91
C PHE A 53 0.27 2.46 -19.40
N THR A 54 1.59 2.32 -19.43
CA THR A 54 2.53 3.40 -19.06
C THR A 54 2.41 4.59 -20.00
N LEU A 55 2.39 4.35 -21.32
CA LEU A 55 2.25 5.40 -22.34
C LEU A 55 0.87 6.07 -22.25
N GLY A 56 -0.18 5.25 -22.11
CA GLY A 56 -1.55 5.72 -21.90
C GLY A 56 -1.65 6.62 -20.68
N LEU A 57 -1.14 6.18 -19.52
CA LEU A 57 -1.15 7.00 -18.31
C LEU A 57 -0.28 8.26 -18.46
N LYS A 58 0.93 8.19 -19.02
CA LYS A 58 1.83 9.36 -19.12
C LYS A 58 1.33 10.44 -20.07
N PHE A 59 0.88 10.04 -21.26
CA PHE A 59 0.54 10.98 -22.32
C PHE A 59 -0.94 11.33 -22.40
N SER A 60 -1.81 10.54 -21.76
CA SER A 60 -3.20 10.94 -21.62
C SER A 60 -3.36 12.06 -20.60
N ARG A 61 -4.28 12.98 -20.88
CA ARG A 61 -4.83 13.89 -19.86
C ARG A 61 -5.81 13.19 -18.92
N ALA A 62 -6.17 11.94 -19.23
CA ALA A 62 -7.02 11.10 -18.41
C ALA A 62 -6.20 10.41 -17.31
N ASP A 63 -6.70 10.48 -16.09
CA ASP A 63 -6.30 9.67 -14.94
C ASP A 63 -7.00 8.30 -14.93
N ILE A 64 -6.55 7.38 -14.06
CA ILE A 64 -7.00 5.97 -13.99
C ILE A 64 -8.54 5.85 -13.89
N CYS A 65 -9.17 6.73 -13.12
CA CYS A 65 -10.62 6.76 -12.90
C CYS A 65 -11.36 7.70 -13.86
N SER A 66 -10.73 8.17 -14.94
CA SER A 66 -11.41 9.08 -15.89
C SER A 66 -12.59 8.42 -16.61
N ALA A 67 -12.47 7.14 -16.96
CA ALA A 67 -13.59 6.38 -17.51
C ALA A 67 -14.74 6.27 -16.48
N LEU A 68 -14.39 6.09 -15.20
CA LEU A 68 -15.36 6.06 -14.12
C LEU A 68 -16.08 7.41 -13.94
N ARG A 69 -15.34 8.52 -14.04
CA ARG A 69 -15.90 9.89 -13.99
C ARG A 69 -16.80 10.19 -15.18
N ALA A 70 -16.40 9.77 -16.38
CA ALA A 70 -17.18 9.95 -17.61
C ALA A 70 -18.48 9.13 -17.59
N GLY A 71 -18.47 7.97 -16.92
CA GLY A 71 -19.63 7.07 -16.83
C GLY A 71 -20.81 7.59 -16.02
N GLY A 72 -20.64 8.64 -15.20
CA GLY A 72 -21.74 9.26 -14.45
C GLY A 72 -22.63 8.24 -13.71
N ALA A 73 -23.94 8.27 -13.96
CA ALA A 73 -24.91 7.37 -13.34
C ALA A 73 -24.74 5.87 -13.69
N LEU A 74 -23.99 5.54 -14.74
CA LEU A 74 -23.64 4.15 -15.10
C LEU A 74 -22.38 3.65 -14.39
N GLY A 75 -21.67 4.52 -13.68
CA GLY A 75 -20.45 4.19 -12.94
C GLY A 75 -20.66 3.16 -11.81
N PRO A 76 -21.68 3.30 -10.93
CA PRO A 76 -21.89 2.36 -9.83
C PRO A 76 -22.22 0.92 -10.29
N PRO A 77 -23.14 0.66 -11.24
CA PRO A 77 -23.38 -0.71 -11.72
C PRO A 77 -22.12 -1.35 -12.33
N PHE A 78 -21.33 -0.59 -13.08
CA PHE A 78 -20.07 -1.06 -13.65
C PHE A 78 -19.02 -1.39 -12.57
N LEU A 79 -18.87 -0.53 -11.56
CA LEU A 79 -17.98 -0.79 -10.42
C LEU A 79 -18.43 -2.00 -9.60
N GLY A 80 -19.73 -2.26 -9.47
CA GLY A 80 -20.22 -3.46 -8.78
C GLY A 80 -19.71 -4.76 -9.41
N VAL A 81 -19.44 -4.76 -10.72
CA VAL A 81 -18.82 -5.90 -11.42
C VAL A 81 -17.31 -5.93 -11.22
N VAL A 82 -16.63 -4.78 -11.39
CA VAL A 82 -15.16 -4.68 -11.25
C VAL A 82 -14.71 -4.96 -9.82
N LEU A 83 -15.46 -4.49 -8.84
CA LEU A 83 -15.19 -4.63 -7.40
C LEU A 83 -16.02 -5.76 -6.77
N TRP A 84 -16.42 -6.76 -7.57
CA TRP A 84 -17.28 -7.84 -7.09
C TRP A 84 -16.65 -8.61 -5.92
N HIS A 85 -15.34 -8.84 -5.98
CA HIS A 85 -14.61 -9.51 -4.90
C HIS A 85 -14.66 -8.69 -3.62
N GLU A 86 -14.30 -7.42 -3.70
CA GLU A 86 -14.23 -6.48 -2.59
C GLU A 86 -15.61 -6.28 -1.97
N THR A 87 -16.64 -6.05 -2.79
CA THR A 87 -18.02 -5.88 -2.31
C THR A 87 -18.52 -7.13 -1.58
N ASN A 88 -18.19 -8.33 -2.06
CA ASN A 88 -18.53 -9.57 -1.38
C ASN A 88 -17.89 -9.72 0.00
N MET A 89 -16.65 -9.25 0.16
CA MET A 89 -15.98 -9.29 1.47
C MET A 89 -16.73 -8.47 2.52
N PHE A 90 -17.32 -7.34 2.11
CA PHE A 90 -18.06 -6.46 3.02
C PHE A 90 -19.53 -6.85 3.23
N ARG A 91 -20.12 -7.75 2.43
CA ARG A 91 -21.55 -8.14 2.55
C ARG A 91 -21.95 -8.67 3.93
N LYS A 92 -21.02 -9.29 4.65
CA LYS A 92 -21.27 -9.80 6.01
C LYS A 92 -21.35 -8.69 7.07
N ILE A 93 -20.80 -7.51 6.77
CA ILE A 93 -20.67 -6.37 7.68
C ILE A 93 -21.67 -5.26 7.31
N VAL A 94 -21.73 -4.94 6.01
CA VAL A 94 -22.57 -3.88 5.45
C VAL A 94 -23.76 -4.52 4.78
N ARG A 95 -24.94 -4.39 5.41
CA ARG A 95 -26.19 -4.98 4.91
C ARG A 95 -26.72 -4.30 3.64
N ASP A 96 -26.42 -3.02 3.45
CA ASP A 96 -26.77 -2.30 2.22
C ASP A 96 -25.77 -2.67 1.12
N GLU A 97 -26.22 -3.48 0.17
CA GLU A 97 -25.40 -3.96 -0.96
C GLU A 97 -24.89 -2.83 -1.87
N THR A 98 -25.54 -1.66 -1.83
CA THR A 98 -25.16 -0.50 -2.65
C THR A 98 -24.13 0.40 -1.97
N ALA A 99 -24.00 0.33 -0.64
CA ALA A 99 -23.20 1.26 0.13
C ALA A 99 -21.70 1.18 -0.19
N VAL A 100 -21.15 -0.03 -0.30
CA VAL A 100 -19.71 -0.25 -0.57
C VAL A 100 -19.34 0.23 -1.97
N VAL A 101 -20.15 -0.12 -2.97
CA VAL A 101 -19.98 0.34 -4.36
C VAL A 101 -20.07 1.86 -4.44
N SER A 102 -21.07 2.45 -3.78
CA SER A 102 -21.27 3.91 -3.74
C SER A 102 -20.10 4.61 -3.04
N TYR A 103 -19.58 4.03 -1.97
CA TYR A 103 -18.39 4.52 -1.27
C TYR A 103 -17.17 4.55 -2.21
N PHE A 104 -16.84 3.43 -2.85
CA PHE A 104 -15.73 3.37 -3.80
C PHE A 104 -15.92 4.34 -4.97
N TYR A 105 -17.13 4.43 -5.53
CA TYR A 105 -17.45 5.38 -6.59
C TYR A 105 -17.19 6.82 -6.16
N HIS A 106 -17.81 7.25 -5.05
CA HIS A 106 -17.75 8.64 -4.60
C HIS A 106 -16.37 9.06 -4.09
N CYS A 107 -15.56 8.13 -3.59
CA CYS A 107 -14.16 8.37 -3.26
C CYS A 107 -13.30 8.65 -4.52
N ASN A 108 -13.60 7.98 -5.64
CA ASN A 108 -12.75 8.03 -6.83
C ASN A 108 -13.23 9.02 -7.91
N VAL A 109 -14.48 9.49 -7.88
CA VAL A 109 -15.01 10.45 -8.88
C VAL A 109 -14.62 11.91 -8.61
N ARG A 110 -14.06 12.20 -7.43
CA ARG A 110 -13.60 13.54 -7.04
C ARG A 110 -12.32 13.93 -7.78
N ARG A 111 -11.74 15.08 -7.43
CA ARG A 111 -10.49 15.56 -8.03
C ARG A 111 -9.37 14.50 -7.87
N PRO A 112 -8.69 14.10 -8.96
CA PRO A 112 -7.75 12.96 -9.03
C PRO A 112 -6.40 13.23 -8.34
N SER A 113 -6.36 13.80 -7.14
CA SER A 113 -5.08 14.11 -6.47
C SER A 113 -4.23 12.86 -6.22
N GLY A 114 -4.86 11.74 -5.82
CA GLY A 114 -4.19 10.46 -5.64
C GLY A 114 -3.64 9.88 -6.95
N GLU A 115 -4.47 9.81 -8.00
CA GLU A 115 -4.07 9.32 -9.32
C GLU A 115 -2.96 10.17 -9.94
N ALA A 116 -3.08 11.50 -9.86
CA ALA A 116 -2.07 12.42 -10.33
C ALA A 116 -0.74 12.24 -9.58
N SER A 117 -0.79 11.98 -8.26
CA SER A 117 0.40 11.71 -7.44
C SER A 117 1.08 10.41 -7.84
N VAL A 118 0.31 9.32 -7.97
CA VAL A 118 0.81 8.01 -8.43
C VAL A 118 1.45 8.15 -9.81
N LYS A 119 0.76 8.79 -10.77
CA LYS A 119 1.29 9.08 -12.10
C LYS A 119 2.56 9.92 -12.08
N ALA A 120 2.63 10.94 -11.23
CA ALA A 120 3.82 11.81 -11.12
C ALA A 120 5.04 11.06 -10.54
N LEU A 121 4.81 10.12 -9.63
CA LEU A 121 5.86 9.34 -8.96
C LEU A 121 6.29 8.12 -9.77
N MET A 122 5.50 7.68 -10.73
CA MET A 122 5.80 6.53 -11.59
C MET A 122 6.73 6.87 -12.75
N HIS A 123 7.62 5.95 -13.09
CA HIS A 123 8.36 5.99 -14.36
C HIS A 123 7.85 4.93 -15.35
N ARG A 124 7.38 3.79 -14.86
CA ARG A 124 6.82 2.68 -15.64
C ARG A 124 5.81 1.98 -14.77
N PHE A 125 4.62 1.63 -15.24
CA PHE A 125 3.66 0.92 -14.39
C PHE A 125 4.15 -0.49 -14.05
N PRO A 126 4.08 -0.96 -12.79
CA PRO A 126 3.67 -0.26 -11.56
C PRO A 126 4.84 0.36 -10.76
N TRP A 127 6.04 0.51 -11.31
CA TRP A 127 7.24 1.01 -10.65
C TRP A 127 7.37 2.55 -10.53
N VAL A 128 7.86 2.97 -9.36
CA VAL A 128 8.20 4.36 -9.03
C VAL A 128 9.54 4.79 -9.63
N LYS A 129 9.70 6.09 -9.88
CA LYS A 129 10.97 6.72 -10.28
C LYS A 129 12.08 6.52 -9.24
N HIS A 130 11.72 6.61 -7.97
CA HIS A 130 12.66 6.54 -6.84
C HIS A 130 12.15 5.54 -5.80
N PRO A 131 12.53 4.25 -5.93
CA PRO A 131 12.12 3.19 -5.01
C PRO A 131 12.41 3.51 -3.55
N MET A 132 11.47 3.15 -2.67
CA MET A 132 11.56 3.42 -1.24
C MET A 132 12.45 2.41 -0.51
N GLY A 133 12.62 1.20 -1.07
CA GLY A 133 13.21 0.06 -0.38
C GLY A 133 14.58 0.37 0.23
N THR A 134 15.55 0.74 -0.60
CA THR A 134 16.92 1.08 -0.15
C THR A 134 16.97 2.33 0.73
N ARG A 135 16.03 3.26 0.57
CA ARG A 135 16.00 4.53 1.31
C ARG A 135 15.64 4.32 2.78
N LEU A 136 14.80 3.34 3.09
CA LEU A 136 14.42 3.05 4.48
C LEU A 136 15.55 2.51 5.34
N VAL A 137 16.65 2.05 4.73
CA VAL A 137 17.87 1.69 5.47
C VAL A 137 18.40 2.90 6.25
N ALA A 138 18.24 4.12 5.71
CA ALA A 138 18.71 5.36 6.32
C ALA A 138 17.86 5.87 7.50
N LEU A 139 16.74 5.23 7.84
CA LEU A 139 15.98 5.61 9.04
C LEU A 139 16.83 5.42 10.31
N PRO A 140 16.67 6.25 11.34
CA PRO A 140 17.32 6.01 12.62
C PRO A 140 16.98 4.61 13.17
N PRO A 141 17.93 3.92 13.85
CA PRO A 141 17.70 2.57 14.38
C PRO A 141 16.54 2.49 15.39
N GLU A 142 16.21 3.61 16.02
CA GLU A 142 15.11 3.75 16.98
C GLU A 142 13.73 3.75 16.32
N VAL A 143 13.64 3.85 14.99
CA VAL A 143 12.39 3.69 14.25
C VAL A 143 12.23 2.22 13.86
N GLY A 144 11.29 1.54 14.53
CA GLY A 144 10.95 0.15 14.23
C GLY A 144 10.16 0.02 12.92
N LEU A 145 10.33 -1.09 12.22
CA LEU A 145 9.62 -1.42 10.98
C LEU A 145 8.87 -2.75 11.12
N THR A 146 7.61 -2.77 10.72
CA THR A 146 6.85 -4.00 10.51
C THR A 146 6.28 -3.99 9.10
N PHE A 147 6.61 -5.01 8.33
CA PHE A 147 6.01 -5.26 7.02
C PHE A 147 4.96 -6.37 7.14
N ILE A 148 3.83 -6.20 6.46
CA ILE A 148 2.76 -7.20 6.39
C ILE A 148 2.38 -7.36 4.92
N TYR A 149 2.52 -8.57 4.37
CA TYR A 149 2.27 -8.86 2.96
C TYR A 149 1.27 -9.99 2.79
N GLY A 150 0.47 -9.96 1.73
CA GLY A 150 -0.32 -11.13 1.33
C GLY A 150 0.54 -12.12 0.54
N ALA A 151 0.37 -13.41 0.77
CA ALA A 151 1.11 -14.46 0.06
C ALA A 151 0.89 -14.44 -1.45
N HIS A 152 -0.30 -14.03 -1.89
CA HIS A 152 -0.70 -13.92 -3.30
C HIS A 152 -0.66 -12.48 -3.83
N SER A 153 -0.11 -11.54 -3.06
CA SER A 153 0.03 -10.17 -3.54
C SER A 153 0.98 -10.08 -4.74
N PHE A 154 0.64 -9.18 -5.66
CA PHE A 154 1.50 -8.78 -6.77
C PHE A 154 2.65 -7.84 -6.33
N MET A 155 2.66 -7.39 -5.07
CA MET A 155 3.76 -6.62 -4.50
C MET A 155 4.96 -7.51 -4.16
N GLY A 156 6.14 -7.10 -4.62
CA GLY A 156 7.39 -7.82 -4.32
C GLY A 156 7.81 -7.67 -2.86
N ARG A 157 8.09 -8.81 -2.21
CA ARG A 157 8.51 -8.89 -0.79
C ARG A 157 10.02 -8.78 -0.56
N ASN A 158 10.82 -9.10 -1.58
CA ASN A 158 12.29 -9.11 -1.50
C ASN A 158 12.90 -7.83 -0.91
N PRO A 159 12.43 -6.62 -1.24
CA PRO A 159 12.95 -5.40 -0.64
C PRO A 159 12.82 -5.36 0.89
N ALA A 160 11.72 -5.89 1.46
CA ALA A 160 11.54 -5.91 2.91
C ALA A 160 12.56 -6.83 3.60
N TYR A 161 12.87 -7.98 3.00
CA TYR A 161 13.91 -8.88 3.52
C TYR A 161 15.30 -8.24 3.42
N ALA A 162 15.61 -7.57 2.30
CA ALA A 162 16.86 -6.82 2.16
C ALA A 162 17.00 -5.68 3.19
N ILE A 163 15.90 -4.96 3.48
CA ILE A 163 15.87 -3.92 4.53
C ILE A 163 16.13 -4.54 5.91
N ARG A 164 15.51 -5.69 6.21
CA ARG A 164 15.73 -6.42 7.47
C ARG A 164 17.20 -6.80 7.64
N GLU A 165 17.84 -7.28 6.59
CA GLU A 165 19.26 -7.65 6.59
C GLU A 165 20.18 -6.44 6.73
N ALA A 166 19.84 -5.31 6.09
CA ALA A 166 20.64 -4.09 6.15
C ALA A 166 20.53 -3.34 7.48
N ARG A 167 19.39 -3.43 8.19
CA ARG A 167 19.14 -2.68 9.43
C ARG A 167 19.32 -3.54 10.69
N THR A 168 20.46 -4.20 10.84
CA THR A 168 20.78 -5.13 11.95
C THR A 168 20.67 -4.54 13.35
N GLN A 169 20.82 -3.22 13.49
CA GLN A 169 20.72 -2.49 14.76
C GLN A 169 19.30 -1.99 15.08
N SER A 170 18.32 -2.26 14.21
CA SER A 170 16.93 -1.81 14.37
C SER A 170 15.97 -2.99 14.39
N TYR A 171 14.76 -2.78 14.89
CA TYR A 171 13.71 -3.79 14.75
C TYR A 171 13.11 -3.74 13.36
N VAL A 172 13.19 -4.86 12.64
CA VAL A 172 12.52 -5.06 11.35
C VAL A 172 11.87 -6.45 11.35
N GLN A 173 10.55 -6.47 11.24
CA GLN A 173 9.77 -7.71 11.18
C GLN A 173 9.03 -7.79 9.85
N VAL A 174 8.98 -8.97 9.24
CA VAL A 174 8.24 -9.23 8.00
C VAL A 174 7.25 -10.35 8.25
N HIS A 175 5.97 -10.04 8.06
CA HIS A 175 4.85 -10.98 8.15
C HIS A 175 4.29 -11.24 6.76
N VAL A 176 3.92 -12.49 6.51
CA VAL A 176 3.20 -12.90 5.31
C VAL A 176 1.92 -13.58 5.78
N LEU A 177 0.77 -13.10 5.31
CA LEU A 177 -0.52 -13.74 5.56
C LEU A 177 -0.83 -14.68 4.39
N GLU A 178 -1.06 -15.95 4.71
CA GLU A 178 -1.42 -16.97 3.73
C GLU A 178 -2.86 -16.78 3.24
N ASP A 179 -3.14 -17.26 2.04
CA ASP A 179 -4.45 -17.14 1.37
C ASP A 179 -4.97 -15.68 1.30
N CYS A 180 -4.06 -14.73 1.08
CA CYS A 180 -4.37 -13.31 1.12
C CYS A 180 -3.66 -12.54 -0.01
N GLY A 181 -4.37 -11.59 -0.60
CA GLY A 181 -3.92 -10.71 -1.68
C GLY A 181 -3.40 -9.36 -1.18
N HIS A 182 -3.79 -8.29 -1.89
CA HIS A 182 -3.25 -6.94 -1.69
C HIS A 182 -3.91 -6.18 -0.53
N ASN A 183 -5.08 -6.61 -0.05
CA ASN A 183 -5.90 -5.85 0.89
C ASN A 183 -6.14 -6.62 2.19
N LEU A 184 -5.04 -6.86 2.90
CA LEU A 184 -4.98 -7.75 4.05
C LEU A 184 -5.97 -7.38 5.14
N HIS A 185 -6.12 -6.08 5.40
CA HIS A 185 -6.97 -5.55 6.47
C HIS A 185 -8.45 -5.91 6.35
N TYR A 186 -8.96 -6.24 5.15
CA TYR A 186 -10.32 -6.75 5.00
C TYR A 186 -10.42 -8.16 4.39
N GLU A 187 -9.36 -8.68 3.78
CA GLU A 187 -9.28 -10.09 3.36
C GLU A 187 -9.10 -11.03 4.55
N LYS A 188 -8.23 -10.67 5.50
CA LYS A 188 -7.88 -11.44 6.71
C LYS A 188 -7.87 -10.54 7.95
N PRO A 189 -9.01 -9.90 8.32
CA PRO A 189 -9.04 -8.85 9.33
C PRO A 189 -8.53 -9.29 10.71
N GLU A 190 -8.85 -10.51 11.14
CA GLU A 190 -8.41 -11.02 12.45
C GLU A 190 -6.89 -11.21 12.51
N GLU A 191 -6.30 -11.87 11.50
CA GLU A 191 -4.86 -12.10 11.40
C GLU A 191 -4.11 -10.77 11.24
N PHE A 192 -4.61 -9.87 10.39
CA PHE A 192 -4.06 -8.53 10.21
C PHE A 192 -4.06 -7.74 11.51
N CYS A 193 -5.20 -7.66 12.19
CA CYS A 193 -5.33 -6.95 13.46
C CYS A 193 -4.41 -7.55 14.54
N HIS A 194 -4.26 -8.87 14.58
CA HIS A 194 -3.32 -9.52 15.50
C HIS A 194 -1.87 -9.04 15.27
N VAL A 195 -1.41 -9.00 14.01
CA VAL A 195 -0.07 -8.53 13.68
C VAL A 195 0.11 -7.05 14.02
N VAL A 196 -0.89 -6.21 13.71
CA VAL A 196 -0.86 -4.76 14.02
C VAL A 196 -0.80 -4.54 15.53
N ASN A 197 -1.66 -5.19 16.31
CA ASN A 197 -1.68 -5.07 17.76
C ASN A 197 -0.35 -5.50 18.39
N LYS A 198 0.25 -6.60 17.91
CA LYS A 198 1.57 -7.05 18.34
C LYS A 198 2.66 -6.01 18.06
N ALA A 199 2.60 -5.34 16.90
CA ALA A 199 3.53 -4.25 16.58
C ALA A 199 3.32 -3.03 17.51
N CYS A 200 2.07 -2.71 17.85
CA CYS A 200 1.73 -1.66 18.81
C CYS A 200 2.27 -1.95 20.21
N GLU A 201 2.00 -3.14 20.75
CA GLU A 201 2.47 -3.57 22.07
C GLU A 201 3.99 -3.53 22.19
N LEU A 202 4.70 -3.94 21.13
CA LEU A 202 6.16 -3.88 21.08
C LEU A 202 6.67 -2.43 21.14
N ALA A 203 6.07 -1.53 20.37
CA ALA A 203 6.47 -0.12 20.34
C ALA A 203 6.23 0.54 21.71
N ASP A 204 5.08 0.27 22.34
CA ASP A 204 4.75 0.76 23.67
C ASP A 204 5.71 0.23 24.73
N GLY A 205 6.08 -1.05 24.66
CA GLY A 205 7.06 -1.66 25.56
C GLY A 205 8.44 -0.99 25.47
N ARG A 206 8.89 -0.66 24.25
CA ARG A 206 10.16 0.06 24.03
C ARG A 206 10.13 1.49 24.54
N LEU A 207 9.01 2.18 24.39
CA LEU A 207 8.83 3.52 24.94
C LEU A 207 8.90 3.51 26.47
N ARG A 208 8.27 2.54 27.13
CA ARG A 208 8.33 2.38 28.59
C ARG A 208 9.75 2.10 29.09
N GLN A 209 10.51 1.25 28.39
CA GLN A 209 11.90 0.96 28.74
C GLN A 209 12.83 2.17 28.65
N LYS A 210 12.58 3.10 27.73
CA LYS A 210 13.36 4.34 27.60
C LYS A 210 13.03 5.41 28.66
N ALA A 211 11.86 5.30 29.29
CA ALA A 211 11.38 6.27 30.27
C ALA A 211 11.79 5.92 31.72
N ASN A 212 12.22 4.69 31.96
CA ASN A 212 12.78 4.21 33.23
C ASN A 212 14.31 4.25 33.20
#